data_AF-A0A963NN17-F1
#
_entry.id   AF-A0A963NN17-F1
#
_cell.length_a   1.000
_cell.length_b   1.000
_cell.length_c   1.000
_cell.angle_alpha   90.00
_cell.angle_beta   90.00
_cell.angle_gamma   90.00
#
_symmetry.space_group_name_H-M   'P 1'
#
loop_
_entity.id
_entity.type
_entity.pdbx_description
1 polymer ?
#
loop_
_entity_poly.entity_id
_entity_poly.type
_entity_poly.pdbx_seq_one_letter_code
_entity_poly.pdbx_strand_id
1 'polypeptide(L)' 'HPWEAIVEHAKEKQADLIVMASHGRRGVSALLLGSETQKVLTHATLPVLVVR' A
#
# COMPACT_ATOMS: atom_id res chain seq x y z
N HIS A 1 -1.74 -5.71 11.40
CA HIS A 1 -0.77 -6.17 10.36
C HIS A 1 -0.15 -4.96 9.64
N PRO A 2 0.96 -5.07 8.85
CA PRO A 2 1.57 -3.91 8.22
C PRO A 2 0.61 -3.09 7.35
N TRP A 3 -0.18 -3.73 6.48
CA TRP A 3 -1.20 -3.03 5.67
C TRP A 3 -2.24 -2.26 6.50
N GLU A 4 -2.71 -2.84 7.60
CA GLU A 4 -3.72 -2.25 8.48
C GLU A 4 -3.16 -1.03 9.21
N ALA A 5 -1.92 -1.13 9.70
CA ALA A 5 -1.22 -0.01 10.33
C ALA A 5 -0.99 1.15 9.34
N ILE A 6 -0.75 0.87 8.05
CA ILE A 6 -0.64 1.90 7.01
C ILE A 6 -1.97 2.65 6.84
N VAL A 7 -3.08 1.92 6.74
CA VAL A 7 -4.41 2.52 6.55
C VAL A 7 -4.85 3.36 7.76
N GLU A 8 -4.71 2.81 8.97
CA GLU A 8 -5.07 3.54 10.19
C GLU A 8 -4.17 4.77 10.39
N HIS A 9 -2.86 4.65 10.14
CA HIS A 9 -1.98 5.80 10.26
C HIS A 9 -2.29 6.90 9.24
N ALA A 10 -2.63 6.54 8.00
CA ALA A 10 -3.06 7.52 6.99
C ALA A 10 -4.33 8.26 7.42
N LYS A 11 -5.28 7.54 8.03
CA LYS A 11 -6.51 8.11 8.59
C LYS A 11 -6.24 9.03 9.77
N GLU A 12 -5.43 8.60 10.73
CA GLU A 12 -5.01 9.41 11.90
C GLU A 12 -4.33 10.72 11.49
N LYS A 13 -3.54 10.67 10.40
CA LYS A 13 -2.84 11.84 9.86
C LYS A 13 -3.66 12.67 8.90
N GLN A 14 -4.91 12.28 8.63
CA GLN A 14 -5.76 12.93 7.63
C GLN A 14 -5.03 13.08 6.29
N ALA A 15 -4.30 12.04 5.88
CA ALA A 15 -3.53 12.05 4.64
C ALA A 15 -4.48 12.09 3.42
N ASP A 16 -4.07 12.80 2.38
CA ASP A 16 -4.83 12.87 1.12
C ASP A 16 -4.47 11.76 0.13
N LEU A 17 -3.32 11.09 0.32
CA LEU A 17 -2.79 10.07 -0.60
C LEU A 17 -1.88 9.09 0.14
N ILE A 18 -2.00 7.80 -0.19
CA ILE A 18 -1.05 6.76 0.21
C ILE A 18 -0.17 6.42 -1.00
N VAL A 19 1.16 6.46 -0.85
CA VAL A 19 2.10 6.04 -1.90
C VAL A 19 2.78 4.74 -1.50
N MET A 20 2.72 3.73 -2.36
CA MET A 20 3.34 2.42 -2.10
C MET A 20 4.15 1.93 -3.28
N ALA A 21 5.26 1.26 -2.99
CA ALA A 21 5.97 0.49 -4.00
C ALA A 21 5.13 -0.73 -4.44
N SER A 22 5.24 -1.08 -5.71
CA SER A 22 4.57 -2.25 -6.29
C SER A 22 5.10 -3.56 -5.72
N HIS A 23 6.36 -3.60 -5.28
CA HIS A 23 7.03 -4.78 -4.74
C HIS A 23 8.04 -4.40 -3.64
N GLY A 24 8.44 -5.37 -2.83
CA GLY A 24 9.50 -5.23 -1.83
C GLY A 24 10.82 -5.87 -2.26
N ARG A 25 11.85 -5.74 -1.42
CA ARG A 25 13.24 -6.21 -1.68
C ARG A 25 13.42 -7.69 -2.07
N ARG A 26 12.42 -8.55 -1.81
CA ARG A 26 12.50 -10.00 -2.05
C ARG A 26 11.61 -10.50 -3.20
N GLY A 27 10.77 -9.64 -3.78
CA GLY A 27 9.84 -10.01 -4.86
C GLY A 27 10.28 -9.43 -6.19
N VAL A 28 11.15 -10.15 -6.91
CA VAL A 28 11.72 -9.74 -8.22
C VAL A 28 11.08 -10.44 -9.43
N SER A 29 10.04 -11.24 -9.23
CA SER A 29 9.36 -11.91 -10.34
C SER A 29 8.15 -11.11 -10.78
N ALA A 30 8.28 -10.43 -11.93
CA ALA A 30 7.28 -9.87 -12.84
C ALA A 30 5.88 -9.49 -12.28
N LEU A 31 5.46 -8.24 -12.52
CA LEU A 31 4.07 -7.75 -12.58
C LEU A 31 3.14 -8.00 -11.36
N LEU A 32 3.59 -8.66 -10.29
CA LEU A 32 2.74 -9.06 -9.16
C LEU A 32 2.79 -8.05 -8.02
N LEU A 33 1.71 -7.28 -7.82
CA LEU A 33 1.58 -6.38 -6.66
C LEU A 33 1.93 -7.11 -5.35
N GLY A 34 2.78 -6.50 -4.53
CA GLY A 34 3.19 -7.04 -3.24
C GLY A 34 1.99 -7.26 -2.31
N SER A 35 2.06 -8.28 -1.46
CA SER A 35 0.92 -8.71 -0.62
C SER A 35 0.38 -7.59 0.26
N GLU A 36 1.24 -6.70 0.76
CA GLU A 36 0.81 -5.57 1.58
C GLU A 36 0.20 -4.46 0.71
N THR A 37 0.78 -4.17 -0.46
CA THR A 37 0.22 -3.22 -1.42
C THR A 37 -1.17 -3.66 -1.89
N GLN A 38 -1.38 -4.95 -2.16
CA GLN A 38 -2.71 -5.48 -2.50
C GLN A 38 -3.72 -5.27 -1.37
N LYS A 39 -3.36 -5.58 -0.13
CA LYS A 39 -4.27 -5.39 1.01
C LYS A 39 -4.59 -3.92 1.26
N VAL A 40 -3.61 -3.02 1.13
CA VAL A 40 -3.87 -1.58 1.24
C VAL A 40 -4.81 -1.12 0.12
N LEU A 41 -4.60 -1.54 -1.13
CA LEU A 41 -5.51 -1.22 -2.24
C LEU A 41 -6.95 -1.72 -2.00
N THR A 42 -7.10 -2.90 -1.38
CA THR A 42 -8.42 -3.49 -1.08
C THR A 42 -9.15 -2.76 0.05
N HIS A 43 -8.43 -2.22 1.03
CA HIS A 43 -9.04 -1.72 2.28
C HIS A 43 -8.93 -0.21 2.50
N ALA A 44 -8.08 0.50 1.77
CA ALA A 44 -7.95 1.94 1.89
C ALA A 44 -9.20 2.65 1.33
N THR A 45 -9.69 3.65 2.06
CA THR A 45 -10.72 4.59 1.58
C THR A 45 -10.12 5.82 0.90
N LEU A 46 -8.80 6.00 1.00
CA LEU A 46 -8.03 7.07 0.38
C LEU A 46 -7.46 6.63 -0.97
N PRO A 47 -7.18 7.57 -1.89
CA PRO A 47 -6.42 7.28 -3.10
C PRO A 47 -5.08 6.60 -2.77
N VAL A 48 -4.72 5.59 -3.56
CA VAL A 48 -3.44 4.88 -3.45
C VAL A 48 -2.68 4.97 -4.77
N LEU A 49 -1.51 5.59 -4.75
CA LEU A 49 -0.58 5.62 -5.89
C LEU A 49 0.44 4.50 -5.75
N VAL A 50 0.47 3.59 -6.71
CA VAL A 50 1.44 2.50 -6.76
C VAL A 50 2.58 2.84 -7.73
N VAL A 51 3.81 2.84 -7.23
CA VAL A 51 5.03 3.12 -8.01
C VAL A 51 5.83 1.85 -8.29
N ARG A 52 6.53 1.80 -9.43
CA ARG A 52 7.34 0.64 -9.83
C ARG A 52 8.77 0.76 -9.31
#